data_AF-A0A2N2TUF9-F1
#
_entry.id   AF-A0A2N2TUF9-F1
#
_cell.length_a   1.000
_cell.length_b   1.000
_cell.length_c   1.000
_cell.angle_alpha   90.00
_cell.angle_beta   90.00
_cell.angle_gamma   90.00
#
_symmetry.space_group_name_H-M   'P 1'
#
loop_
_entity.id
_entity.type
_entity.pdbx_description
1 polymer ?
#
loop_
_entity_poly.entity_id
_entity_poly.type
_entity_poly.pdbx_seq_one_letter_code
_entity_poly.pdbx_strand_id
1 'polypeptide(L)'
;MSRRKRSPAHAYTYSMVDELLASPTEPMPVAKRTLQLSRMWEGLVAIETGAEPKAVDWRYCSDAVNLLETLVREMHVAEDTTGLLQDAITALAHAGQRHFTHGTIRLDGPGMRAVRMVLESYADLIEQLPERTVVRAHRLTERRIFQINSGQGRQHDVQVVAL
;
A
#
# COMPACT_ATOMS: atom_id res chain seq x y z
N MET A 1 -31.99 7.08 -27.68
CA MET A 1 -30.54 7.21 -27.42
C MET A 1 -30.31 7.15 -25.91
N SER A 2 -29.79 6.02 -25.41
CA SER A 2 -29.54 5.84 -23.97
C SER A 2 -28.32 6.66 -23.54
N ARG A 3 -28.50 7.59 -22.61
CA ARG A 3 -27.41 8.38 -22.02
C ARG A 3 -26.53 7.42 -21.21
N ARG A 4 -25.38 7.05 -21.75
CA ARG A 4 -24.35 6.28 -21.03
C ARG A 4 -23.99 7.07 -19.77
N LYS A 5 -24.45 6.61 -18.60
CA LYS A 5 -24.04 7.17 -17.30
C LYS A 5 -22.52 7.12 -17.26
N ARG A 6 -21.87 8.30 -17.32
CA ARG A 6 -20.44 8.39 -17.04
C ARG A 6 -20.25 7.94 -15.59
N SER A 7 -19.52 6.85 -15.39
CA SER A 7 -19.04 6.49 -14.06
C SER A 7 -18.32 7.70 -13.46
N PRO A 8 -18.51 7.99 -12.16
CA PRO A 8 -17.82 9.11 -11.54
C PRO A 8 -16.32 8.95 -11.77
N ALA A 9 -15.66 10.03 -12.20
CA ALA A 9 -14.21 10.03 -12.39
C ALA A 9 -13.56 9.71 -11.04
N HIS A 10 -12.78 8.63 -10.98
CA HIS A 10 -12.04 8.29 -9.79
C HIS A 10 -10.92 9.33 -9.61
N ALA A 11 -10.85 9.94 -8.42
CA ALA A 11 -9.83 10.93 -8.11
C ALA A 11 -8.55 10.20 -7.69
N TYR A 12 -7.58 10.13 -8.62
CA TYR A 12 -6.22 9.73 -8.30
C TYR A 12 -5.53 10.86 -7.52
N THR A 13 -4.75 10.53 -6.50
CA THR A 13 -3.96 11.52 -5.76
C THR A 13 -2.82 12.03 -6.63
N TYR A 14 -2.18 11.13 -7.38
CA TYR A 14 -1.07 11.43 -8.25
C TYR A 14 -1.44 11.23 -9.72
N SER A 15 -1.28 12.29 -10.51
CA SER A 15 -1.42 12.27 -11.96
C SER A 15 -0.06 12.09 -12.65
N MET A 16 -0.09 11.95 -13.99
CA MET A 16 1.14 11.97 -14.79
C MET A 16 1.87 13.33 -14.69
N VAL A 17 1.12 14.42 -14.50
CA VAL A 17 1.72 15.76 -14.36
C VAL A 17 2.49 15.85 -13.04
N ASP A 18 1.96 15.29 -11.96
CA ASP A 18 2.65 15.25 -10.66
C ASP A 18 3.96 14.47 -10.75
N GLU A 19 3.97 13.34 -11.47
CA GLU A 19 5.19 12.57 -11.72
C GLU A 19 6.24 13.36 -12.51
N LEU A 20 5.82 14.08 -13.56
CA LEU A 20 6.74 14.88 -14.39
C LEU A 20 7.35 16.06 -13.63
N LEU A 21 6.56 16.67 -12.73
CA LEU A 21 7.00 17.79 -11.89
C LEU A 21 7.81 17.36 -10.66
N ALA A 22 7.74 16.09 -10.27
CA ALA A 22 8.53 15.55 -9.17
C ALA A 22 10.03 15.51 -9.48
N SER A 23 10.84 15.66 -8.44
CA SER A 23 12.30 15.68 -8.56
C SER A 23 12.85 14.36 -9.12
N PRO A 24 13.69 14.39 -10.18
CA PRO A 24 14.33 13.18 -10.72
C PRO A 24 15.56 12.72 -9.94
N THR A 25 16.06 13.53 -9.00
CA THR A 25 17.33 13.28 -8.30
C THR A 25 17.18 13.35 -6.80
N GLU A 26 16.43 14.33 -6.29
CA GLU A 26 16.20 14.47 -4.86
C GLU A 26 15.10 13.50 -4.40
N PRO A 27 15.23 12.91 -3.20
CA PRO A 27 14.17 12.11 -2.63
C PRO A 27 12.95 12.97 -2.28
N MET A 28 11.83 12.33 -1.97
CA MET A 28 10.60 13.03 -1.57
C MET A 28 10.86 13.97 -0.38
N PRO A 29 10.26 15.18 -0.33
CA PRO A 29 10.46 16.10 0.79
C PRO A 29 10.25 15.45 2.15
N VAL A 30 11.17 15.70 3.10
CA VAL A 30 11.19 15.07 4.43
C VAL A 30 9.82 15.13 5.11
N ALA A 31 9.16 16.29 5.12
CA ALA A 31 7.85 16.45 5.75
C ALA A 31 6.76 15.53 5.17
N LYS A 32 6.77 15.28 3.85
CA LYS A 32 5.82 14.36 3.21
C LYS A 32 6.14 12.91 3.59
N ARG A 33 7.42 12.52 3.54
CA ARG A 33 7.87 11.17 3.94
C ARG A 33 7.52 10.88 5.39
N THR A 34 7.84 11.81 6.30
CA THR A 34 7.52 11.68 7.73
C THR A 34 6.02 11.51 7.95
N LEU A 35 5.18 12.36 7.34
CA LEU A 35 3.73 12.25 7.49
C LEU A 35 3.20 10.89 7.02
N GLN A 36 3.67 10.41 5.88
CA GLN A 36 3.26 9.12 5.32
C GLN A 36 3.69 7.96 6.22
N LEU A 37 4.99 7.91 6.57
CA LEU A 37 5.54 6.85 7.39
C LEU A 37 4.92 6.84 8.78
N SER A 38 4.70 8.00 9.41
CA SER A 38 4.02 8.08 10.71
C SER A 38 2.65 7.42 10.68
N ARG A 39 1.83 7.66 9.65
CA ARG A 39 0.52 7.01 9.51
C ARG A 39 0.61 5.50 9.36
N MET A 40 1.59 5.02 8.58
CA MET A 40 1.83 3.58 8.40
C MET A 40 2.26 2.92 9.70
N TRP A 41 3.18 3.54 10.43
CA TRP A 41 3.66 3.06 11.73
C TRP A 41 2.58 3.10 12.80
N GLU A 42 1.80 4.17 12.88
CA GLU A 42 0.65 4.29 13.79
C GLU A 42 -0.40 3.21 13.50
N GLY A 43 -0.69 2.97 12.22
CA GLY A 43 -1.59 1.88 11.80
C GLY A 43 -1.09 0.51 12.24
N LEU A 44 0.21 0.23 12.06
CA LEU A 44 0.81 -1.02 12.50
C LEU A 44 0.69 -1.20 14.02
N VAL A 45 1.06 -0.18 14.80
CA VAL A 45 0.95 -0.22 16.27
C VAL A 45 -0.48 -0.46 16.72
N ALA A 46 -1.46 0.17 16.07
CA ALA A 46 -2.88 -0.02 16.38
C ALA A 46 -3.33 -1.47 16.14
N ILE A 47 -2.93 -2.10 15.04
CA ILE A 47 -3.26 -3.49 14.73
C ILE A 47 -2.53 -4.46 15.66
N GLU A 48 -1.27 -4.18 16.01
CA GLU A 48 -0.46 -5.03 16.89
C GLU A 48 -0.95 -5.04 18.34
N THR A 49 -1.25 -3.86 18.89
CA THR A 49 -1.44 -3.69 20.34
C THR A 49 -2.57 -2.76 20.74
N GLY A 50 -3.13 -1.97 19.82
CA GLY A 50 -4.18 -1.01 20.11
C GLY A 50 -5.46 -1.69 20.60
N ALA A 51 -6.20 -1.06 21.53
CA ALA A 51 -7.42 -1.65 22.08
C ALA A 51 -8.49 -1.93 21.01
N GLU A 52 -8.69 -0.98 20.09
CA GLU A 52 -9.72 -1.03 19.04
C GLU A 52 -9.13 -0.64 17.68
N PRO A 53 -8.51 -1.58 16.96
CA PRO A 53 -7.92 -1.36 15.65
C PRO A 53 -9.04 -1.13 14.64
N LYS A 54 -8.84 -0.17 13.75
CA LYS A 54 -9.82 0.23 12.74
C LYS A 54 -9.40 -0.26 11.37
N ALA A 55 -10.36 -0.35 10.46
CA ALA A 55 -10.10 -0.69 9.07
C ALA A 55 -9.06 0.25 8.42
N VAL A 56 -9.02 1.53 8.82
CA VAL A 56 -8.04 2.49 8.31
C VAL A 56 -6.60 2.14 8.71
N ASP A 57 -6.39 1.57 9.89
CA ASP A 57 -5.07 1.16 10.37
C ASP A 57 -4.52 0.05 9.48
N TRP A 58 -5.37 -0.92 9.14
CA TRP A 58 -5.06 -1.98 8.18
C TRP A 58 -4.80 -1.45 6.78
N ARG A 59 -5.57 -0.45 6.33
CA ARG A 59 -5.35 0.18 5.02
C ARG A 59 -3.98 0.82 4.95
N TYR A 60 -3.51 1.49 6.00
CA TYR A 60 -2.16 2.05 6.01
C TYR A 60 -1.05 0.98 5.91
N CYS A 61 -1.21 -0.16 6.60
CA CYS A 61 -0.28 -1.29 6.43
C CYS A 61 -0.36 -1.89 5.01
N SER A 62 -1.57 -2.02 4.46
CA SER A 62 -1.76 -2.52 3.08
C SER A 62 -1.15 -1.57 2.05
N ASP A 63 -1.25 -0.25 2.24
CA ASP A 63 -0.63 0.73 1.37
C ASP A 63 0.89 0.57 1.34
N ALA A 64 1.54 0.35 2.50
CA ALA A 64 2.98 0.09 2.55
C ALA A 64 3.38 -1.16 1.75
N VAL A 65 2.62 -2.26 1.91
CA VAL A 65 2.83 -3.50 1.15
C VAL A 65 2.61 -3.28 -0.36
N ASN A 66 1.53 -2.62 -0.75
CA ASN A 66 1.20 -2.37 -2.15
C ASN A 66 2.25 -1.47 -2.84
N LEU A 67 2.75 -0.45 -2.13
CA LEU A 67 3.78 0.45 -2.64
C LEU A 67 5.11 -0.28 -2.79
N LEU A 68 5.52 -1.07 -1.79
CA LEU A 68 6.73 -1.89 -1.89
C LEU A 68 6.61 -2.93 -3.02
N GLU A 69 5.47 -3.60 -3.14
CA GLU A 69 5.20 -4.53 -4.23
C GLU A 69 5.33 -3.85 -5.59
N THR A 70 4.81 -2.63 -5.73
CA THR A 70 4.93 -1.85 -6.97
C THR A 70 6.39 -1.52 -7.29
N LEU A 71 7.18 -1.11 -6.29
CA LEU A 71 8.61 -0.84 -6.45
C LEU A 71 9.39 -2.09 -6.90
N VAL A 72 9.05 -3.26 -6.36
CA VAL A 72 9.71 -4.53 -6.66
C VAL A 72 9.25 -5.14 -7.99
N ARG A 73 7.94 -5.40 -8.13
CA ARG A 73 7.40 -6.25 -9.22
C ARG A 73 7.04 -5.49 -10.49
N GLU A 74 6.62 -4.23 -10.38
CA GLU A 74 6.21 -3.44 -11.55
C GLU A 74 7.36 -2.56 -12.04
N MET A 75 8.07 -1.92 -11.10
CA MET A 75 9.11 -0.94 -11.43
C MET A 75 10.51 -1.53 -11.46
N HIS A 76 10.74 -2.68 -10.82
CA HIS A 76 12.04 -3.35 -10.75
C HIS A 76 13.15 -2.43 -10.23
N VAL A 77 12.83 -1.57 -9.25
CA VAL A 77 13.80 -0.65 -8.60
C VAL A 77 14.34 -1.20 -7.28
N ALA A 78 13.78 -2.30 -6.80
CA ALA A 78 14.25 -3.06 -5.65
C ALA A 78 13.94 -4.55 -5.87
N GLU A 79 14.56 -5.43 -5.08
CA GLU A 79 14.36 -6.88 -5.17
C GLU A 79 13.88 -7.44 -3.81
N ASP A 80 12.94 -8.37 -3.85
CA ASP A 80 12.57 -9.21 -2.69
C ASP A 80 13.23 -10.58 -2.84
N THR A 81 14.37 -10.76 -2.19
CA THR A 81 15.15 -12.00 -2.24
C THR A 81 14.70 -13.04 -1.19
N THR A 82 13.82 -12.65 -0.27
CA THR A 82 13.46 -13.45 0.91
C THR A 82 12.03 -13.97 0.87
N GLY A 83 11.19 -13.45 -0.04
CA GLY A 83 9.76 -13.76 -0.08
C GLY A 83 8.93 -12.92 0.90
N LEU A 84 9.53 -11.87 1.48
CA LEU A 84 8.93 -11.02 2.50
C LEU A 84 7.59 -10.40 2.04
N LEU A 85 7.49 -10.00 0.78
CA LEU A 85 6.25 -9.41 0.25
C LEU A 85 5.10 -10.41 0.31
N GLN A 86 5.36 -11.66 -0.06
CA GLN A 86 4.30 -12.68 -0.07
C GLN A 86 3.84 -13.01 1.35
N ASP A 87 4.76 -13.03 2.31
CA ASP A 87 4.43 -13.23 3.73
C ASP A 87 3.55 -12.09 4.26
N ALA A 88 3.90 -10.84 3.96
CA ALA A 88 3.14 -9.66 4.39
C ALA A 88 1.74 -9.58 3.72
N ILE A 89 1.65 -9.88 2.41
CA ILE A 89 0.37 -9.97 1.69
C ILE A 89 -0.54 -11.01 2.34
N THR A 90 0.00 -12.20 2.61
CA THR A 90 -0.76 -13.30 3.22
C THR A 90 -1.22 -12.92 4.63
N ALA A 91 -0.36 -12.30 5.42
CA ALA A 91 -0.66 -11.84 6.77
C ALA A 91 -1.80 -10.81 6.80
N LEU A 92 -1.75 -9.80 5.91
CA LEU A 92 -2.80 -8.78 5.82
C LEU A 92 -4.12 -9.36 5.28
N ALA A 93 -4.06 -10.29 4.33
CA ALA A 93 -5.23 -10.99 3.84
C ALA A 93 -5.92 -11.80 4.96
N HIS A 94 -5.16 -12.55 5.74
CA HIS A 94 -5.68 -13.27 6.90
C HIS A 94 -6.24 -12.34 7.98
N ALA A 95 -5.58 -11.21 8.26
CA ALA A 95 -6.08 -10.20 9.19
C ALA A 95 -7.43 -9.62 8.73
N GLY A 96 -7.55 -9.29 7.44
CA GLY A 96 -8.80 -8.83 6.85
C GLY A 96 -9.90 -9.89 6.93
N GLN A 97 -9.60 -11.14 6.57
CA GLN A 97 -10.56 -12.25 6.66
C GLN A 97 -11.04 -12.50 8.09
N ARG A 98 -10.13 -12.46 9.08
CA ARG A 98 -10.50 -12.58 10.51
C ARG A 98 -11.40 -11.45 10.97
N HIS A 99 -11.17 -10.23 10.49
CA HIS A 99 -12.03 -9.09 10.80
C HIS A 99 -13.47 -9.31 10.30
N PHE A 100 -13.66 -9.85 9.09
CA PHE A 100 -15.01 -10.19 8.61
C PHE A 100 -15.72 -11.23 9.49
N THR A 101 -14.98 -12.21 10.00
CA THR A 101 -15.58 -13.30 10.79
C THR A 101 -15.81 -12.91 12.26
N HIS A 102 -14.91 -12.12 12.84
CA HIS A 102 -14.83 -11.89 14.29
C HIS A 102 -14.83 -10.41 14.71
N GLY A 103 -14.88 -9.47 13.77
CA GLY A 103 -15.01 -8.03 14.02
C GLY A 103 -13.75 -7.32 14.51
N THR A 104 -12.63 -8.01 14.74
CA THR A 104 -11.36 -7.37 15.14
C THR A 104 -10.26 -7.65 14.12
N ILE A 105 -9.60 -6.60 13.64
CA ILE A 105 -8.51 -6.70 12.67
C ILE A 105 -7.16 -6.82 13.39
N ARG A 106 -6.53 -8.00 13.33
CA ARG A 106 -5.27 -8.31 14.01
C ARG A 106 -4.34 -9.10 13.11
N LEU A 107 -3.05 -8.84 13.24
CA LEU A 107 -1.98 -9.71 12.74
C LEU A 107 -1.67 -10.80 13.78
N ASP A 108 -1.17 -11.94 13.32
CA ASP A 108 -0.54 -12.94 14.20
C ASP A 108 0.96 -12.65 14.34
N GLY A 109 1.66 -13.34 15.25
CA GLY A 109 3.07 -13.08 15.53
C GLY A 109 3.98 -13.06 14.29
N PRO A 110 3.92 -14.06 13.39
CA PRO A 110 4.63 -14.01 12.11
C PRO A 110 4.21 -12.83 11.22
N GLY A 111 2.91 -12.57 11.09
CA GLY A 111 2.39 -11.47 10.31
C GLY A 111 2.84 -10.09 10.80
N MET A 112 2.92 -9.87 12.10
CA MET A 112 3.47 -8.64 12.68
C MET A 112 4.90 -8.39 12.23
N ARG A 113 5.75 -9.43 12.29
CA ARG A 113 7.16 -9.32 11.85
C ARG A 113 7.25 -9.03 10.35
N ALA A 114 6.49 -9.74 9.53
CA ALA A 114 6.52 -9.56 8.08
C ALA A 114 6.09 -8.13 7.67
N VAL A 115 4.96 -7.64 8.21
CA VAL A 115 4.47 -6.29 7.90
C VAL A 115 5.45 -5.23 8.41
N ARG A 116 6.04 -5.40 9.60
CA ARG A 116 7.05 -4.49 10.13
C ARG A 116 8.28 -4.39 9.21
N MET A 117 8.84 -5.53 8.80
CA MET A 117 9.99 -5.56 7.89
C MET A 117 9.68 -4.93 6.53
N VAL A 118 8.44 -5.05 6.04
CA VAL A 118 8.00 -4.34 4.83
C VAL A 118 7.98 -2.82 5.05
N LEU A 119 7.45 -2.34 6.18
CA LEU A 119 7.47 -0.90 6.47
C LEU A 119 8.89 -0.36 6.60
N GLU A 120 9.79 -1.08 7.25
CA GLU A 120 11.22 -0.73 7.35
C GLU A 120 11.87 -0.65 5.96
N SER A 121 11.69 -1.70 5.15
CA SER A 121 12.22 -1.75 3.79
C SER A 121 11.67 -0.63 2.90
N TYR A 122 10.38 -0.32 3.03
CA TYR A 122 9.76 0.78 2.31
C TYR A 122 10.32 2.14 2.76
N ALA A 123 10.49 2.35 4.07
CA ALA A 123 11.07 3.58 4.61
C ALA A 123 12.50 3.81 4.09
N ASP A 124 13.34 2.78 4.13
CA ASP A 124 14.72 2.82 3.64
C ASP A 124 14.80 3.15 2.15
N LEU A 125 13.87 2.59 1.36
CA LEU A 125 13.81 2.86 -0.08
C LEU A 125 13.39 4.30 -0.39
N ILE A 126 12.32 4.81 0.23
CA ILE A 126 11.82 6.17 -0.09
C ILE A 126 12.74 7.29 0.41
N GLU A 127 13.66 6.98 1.32
CA GLU A 127 14.72 7.90 1.73
C GLU A 127 15.79 8.06 0.65
N GLN A 128 16.02 7.02 -0.16
CA GLN A 128 17.08 6.97 -1.17
C GLN A 128 16.60 7.21 -2.59
N LEU A 129 15.37 6.78 -2.91
CA LEU A 129 14.81 6.88 -4.25
C LEU A 129 14.42 8.34 -4.59
N PRO A 130 14.61 8.77 -5.85
CA PRO A 130 14.10 10.06 -6.29
C PRO A 130 12.60 10.23 -6.08
N GLU A 131 12.15 11.44 -5.77
CA GLU A 131 10.73 11.77 -5.58
C GLU A 131 9.88 11.28 -6.76
N ARG A 132 10.37 11.47 -7.99
CA ARG A 132 9.70 11.01 -9.20
C ARG A 132 9.44 9.51 -9.20
N THR A 133 10.40 8.72 -8.75
CA THR A 133 10.24 7.25 -8.65
C THR A 133 9.15 6.91 -7.65
N VAL A 134 9.13 7.56 -6.49
CA VAL A 134 8.12 7.32 -5.44
C VAL A 134 6.73 7.77 -5.91
N VAL A 135 6.60 8.95 -6.53
CA VAL A 135 5.33 9.44 -7.11
C VAL A 135 4.82 8.51 -8.21
N ARG A 136 5.70 8.01 -9.06
CA ARG A 136 5.36 7.00 -10.07
C ARG A 136 4.82 5.73 -9.42
N ALA A 137 5.46 5.25 -8.34
CA ALA A 137 5.00 4.08 -7.61
C ALA A 137 3.58 4.30 -7.08
N HIS A 138 3.31 5.40 -6.38
CA HIS A 138 1.97 5.75 -5.92
C HIS A 138 0.94 5.76 -7.05
N ARG A 139 1.23 6.43 -8.17
CA ARG A 139 0.32 6.51 -9.32
C ARG A 139 0.02 5.12 -9.89
N LEU A 140 1.02 4.26 -10.00
CA LEU A 140 0.85 2.89 -10.50
C LEU A 140 0.05 2.04 -9.52
N THR A 141 0.31 2.15 -8.22
CA THR A 141 -0.43 1.47 -7.15
C THR A 141 -1.90 1.87 -7.14
N GLU A 142 -2.23 3.16 -7.17
CA GLU A 142 -3.63 3.64 -7.19
C GLU A 142 -4.37 3.15 -8.43
N ARG A 143 -3.71 3.22 -9.61
CA ARG A 143 -4.26 2.68 -10.85
C ARG A 143 -4.52 1.18 -10.73
N ARG A 144 -3.63 0.44 -10.06
CA ARG A 144 -3.76 -0.99 -9.86
C ARG A 144 -4.92 -1.34 -8.94
N ILE A 145 -5.03 -0.65 -7.80
CA ILE A 145 -6.15 -0.79 -6.86
C ILE A 145 -7.47 -0.52 -7.57
N PHE A 146 -7.53 0.53 -8.39
CA PHE A 146 -8.71 0.83 -9.20
C PHE A 146 -9.06 -0.32 -10.16
N GLN A 147 -8.07 -0.86 -10.88
CA GLN A 147 -8.27 -2.00 -11.77
C GLN A 147 -8.83 -3.21 -11.03
N ILE A 148 -8.26 -3.57 -9.88
CA ILE A 148 -8.73 -4.66 -9.02
C ILE A 148 -10.19 -4.44 -8.62
N ASN A 149 -10.51 -3.24 -8.10
CA ASN A 149 -11.86 -2.88 -7.69
C ASN A 149 -12.87 -2.84 -8.86
N SER A 150 -12.38 -2.67 -10.10
CA SER A 150 -13.19 -2.76 -11.32
C SER A 150 -13.33 -4.18 -11.89
N GLY A 151 -12.78 -5.20 -11.22
CA GLY A 151 -12.83 -6.61 -11.61
C GLY A 151 -11.68 -7.09 -12.51
N GLN A 152 -10.60 -6.31 -12.64
CA GLN A 152 -9.42 -6.64 -13.46
C GLN A 152 -8.27 -7.22 -12.60
N GLY A 153 -8.59 -8.26 -11.83
CA GLY A 153 -7.63 -8.95 -10.97
C GLY A 153 -6.58 -9.75 -11.75
N ARG A 154 -5.39 -9.93 -11.16
CA ARG A 154 -4.34 -10.88 -11.53
C ARG A 154 -4.18 -11.90 -10.41
N GLN A 155 -3.43 -12.97 -10.67
CA GLN A 155 -3.29 -14.12 -9.77
C GLN A 155 -2.82 -13.79 -8.34
N HIS A 156 -1.99 -12.77 -8.17
CA HIS A 156 -1.46 -12.37 -6.86
C HIS A 156 -2.28 -11.27 -6.15
N ASP A 157 -3.33 -10.75 -6.79
CA ASP A 157 -4.14 -9.71 -6.16
C ASP A 157 -5.04 -10.31 -5.09
N VAL A 158 -5.11 -9.63 -3.95
CA VAL A 158 -6.08 -9.94 -2.90
C VAL A 158 -7.17 -8.88 -2.94
N GLN A 159 -8.39 -9.29 -3.28
CA GLN A 159 -9.56 -8.42 -3.17
C GLN A 159 -10.20 -8.60 -1.81
N VAL A 160 -10.04 -7.60 -0.94
CA VAL A 160 -10.73 -7.55 0.35
C VAL A 160 -12.00 -6.71 0.17
N VAL A 161 -13.14 -7.37 -0.06
CA VAL A 161 -14.41 -6.70 -0.32
C VAL A 161 -15.00 -6.13 0.97
N ALA A 162 -14.88 -4.81 1.15
CA ALA A 162 -15.53 -3.97 2.16
C ALA A 162 -15.13 -4.21 3.64
N LEU A 163 -13.94 -3.74 4.05
CA LEU A 163 -13.59 -3.49 5.46
C LEU A 163 -14.14 -2.16 5.97
#